data_AF-A0A524P494-F1
#
_entry.id   AF-A0A524P494-F1
#
_cell.length_a   1.000
_cell.length_b   1.000
_cell.length_c   1.000
_cell.angle_alpha   90.00
_cell.angle_beta   90.00
_cell.angle_gamma   90.00
#
_symmetry.space_group_name_H-M   'P 1'
#
loop_
_entity.id
_entity.type
_entity.pdbx_description
1 polymer ?
#
loop_
_entity_poly.entity_id
_entity_poly.type
_entity_poly.pdbx_seq_one_letter_code
_entity_poly.pdbx_strand_id
1 'polypeptide(L)' 'MTVRRVSPQEADALVDEQGYVHLDVRSIPEFEAGHPSGAYNIPLMHATPTGMRPNGDSLAGVTATFGKDAKIVVG' A
#
# COMPACT_ATOMS: atom_id res chain seq x y z
N MET A 1 -4.91 18.37 2.17
CA MET A 1 -5.01 16.92 2.38
C MET A 1 -4.08 16.59 3.53
N THR A 2 -4.62 16.15 4.66
CA THR A 2 -3.82 15.93 5.88
C THR A 2 -3.40 14.47 5.94
N VAL A 3 -2.10 14.21 5.79
CA VAL A 3 -1.54 12.86 5.99
C VAL A 3 -1.21 12.72 7.48
N ARG A 4 -1.87 11.78 8.16
CA ARG A 4 -1.54 11.41 9.55
C ARG A 4 -0.46 10.34 9.50
N ARG A 5 0.69 10.60 10.13
CA ARG A 5 1.71 9.58 10.37
C ARG A 5 1.33 8.79 11.61
N VAL A 6 1.52 7.48 11.55
CA VAL A 6 1.25 6.53 12.64
C VAL A 6 2.44 5.58 12.76
N SER A 7 2.63 5.02 13.94
CA SER A 7 3.58 3.92 14.15
C SER A 7 3.08 2.61 13.51
N PRO A 8 3.96 1.62 13.29
CA PRO A 8 3.55 0.30 12.82
C PRO A 8 2.50 -0.37 13.73
N GLN A 9 2.63 -0.20 15.05
CA GLN A 9 1.66 -0.76 16.02
C GLN A 9 0.29 -0.08 15.92
N GLU A 10 0.26 1.24 15.71
CA GLU A 10 -1.01 1.95 15.46
C GLU A 10 -1.62 1.56 14.10
N ALA A 11 -0.80 1.34 13.08
CA ALA A 11 -1.26 0.89 11.76
C ALA A 11 -1.94 -0.48 11.85
N ASP A 12 -1.34 -1.42 12.59
CA ASP A 12 -1.88 -2.75 12.86
C ASP A 12 -3.25 -2.67 13.55
N ALA A 13 -3.35 -1.90 14.64
CA ALA A 13 -4.62 -1.65 15.34
C ALA A 13 -5.68 -0.97 14.45
N LEU A 14 -5.29 -0.06 13.55
CA LEU A 14 -6.21 0.57 12.60
C LEU A 14 -6.78 -0.47 11.61
N VAL A 15 -5.95 -1.39 11.14
CA VAL A 15 -6.37 -2.44 10.20
C VAL A 15 -7.29 -3.44 10.90
N ASP A 16 -6.86 -3.97 12.05
CA ASP A 16 -7.57 -5.03 12.77
C ASP A 16 -8.86 -4.54 13.43
N GLU A 17 -8.85 -3.37 14.07
CA GLU A 17 -9.97 -2.91 14.90
C GLU A 17 -10.89 -1.91 14.19
N GLN A 18 -10.35 -1.14 13.24
CA GLN A 18 -11.06 0.01 12.65
C GLN A 18 -11.37 -0.17 11.16
N GLY A 19 -11.03 -1.32 10.59
CA GLY A 19 -11.32 -1.70 9.21
C GLY A 19 -10.54 -0.88 8.18
N TYR A 20 -9.33 -0.43 8.53
CA TYR A 20 -8.42 0.15 7.54
C TYR A 20 -7.84 -0.95 6.66
N VAL A 21 -7.49 -0.59 5.43
CA VAL A 21 -6.74 -1.46 4.53
C VAL A 21 -5.27 -1.07 4.56
N HIS A 22 -4.40 -2.07 4.69
CA HIS A 22 -2.97 -1.88 4.49
C HIS A 22 -2.65 -1.88 2.99
N LEU A 23 -2.20 -0.74 2.47
CA LEU A 23 -1.73 -0.58 1.10
C LEU A 23 -0.20 -0.51 1.11
N ASP A 24 0.43 -1.61 0.71
CA ASP A 24 1.88 -1.69 0.55
C ASP A 24 2.27 -1.12 -0.83
N VAL A 25 3.13 -0.11 -0.83
CA VAL A 25 3.57 0.58 -2.06
C VAL A 25 4.97 0.20 -2.51
N ARG A 26 5.59 -0.80 -1.84
CA ARG A 26 6.88 -1.37 -2.21
C ARG A 26 6.75 -2.18 -3.50
N SER A 27 7.89 -2.57 -4.07
CA SER A 27 7.89 -3.36 -5.30
C SER A 27 7.26 -4.74 -5.08
N ILE A 28 6.70 -5.31 -6.14
CA ILE A 28 6.11 -6.66 -6.14
C ILE A 28 7.02 -7.70 -5.48
N PRO A 29 8.32 -7.81 -5.82
CA PRO A 29 9.18 -8.82 -5.17
C PRO A 29 9.38 -8.58 -3.66
N GLU A 30 9.37 -7.33 -3.18
CA GLU A 30 9.45 -7.03 -1.75
C GLU A 30 8.17 -7.46 -1.02
N PHE A 31 7.02 -7.28 -1.66
CA PHE A 31 5.74 -7.72 -1.14
C PHE A 31 5.64 -9.25 -1.12
N GLU A 32 6.03 -9.92 -2.21
CA GLU A 32 6.04 -11.39 -2.30
C GLU A 32 7.02 -12.02 -1.30
N ALA A 33 8.13 -11.35 -0.97
CA ALA A 33 9.06 -11.80 0.05
C ALA A 33 8.46 -11.78 1.47
N GLY A 34 7.41 -10.99 1.70
CA GLY A 34 6.68 -10.96 2.96
C GLY A 34 5.79 -9.72 3.13
N HIS A 35 4.54 -9.95 3.52
CA HIS A 35 3.56 -8.91 3.78
C HIS A 35 2.53 -9.34 4.85
N PRO A 36 1.89 -8.38 5.54
CA PRO A 36 0.76 -8.67 6.43
C PRO A 36 -0.40 -9.31 5.68
N SER A 37 -1.12 -10.22 6.34
CA SER A 37 -2.30 -10.86 5.75
C SER A 37 -3.37 -9.83 5.38
N GLY A 38 -3.97 -9.97 4.19
CA GLY A 38 -5.00 -9.05 3.71
C GLY A 38 -4.49 -7.70 3.21
N ALA A 39 -3.17 -7.48 3.17
CA ALA A 39 -2.58 -6.31 2.54
C ALA A 39 -2.78 -6.31 1.02
N TYR A 40 -2.92 -5.12 0.44
CA TYR A 40 -2.93 -4.90 -1.00
C TYR A 40 -1.59 -4.33 -1.45
N ASN A 41 -1.08 -4.78 -2.59
CA ASN A 41 0.12 -4.19 -3.18
C ASN A 41 -0.21 -3.38 -4.43
N ILE A 42 0.13 -2.10 -4.41
CA ILE A 42 0.10 -1.25 -5.60
C ILE A 42 1.45 -0.51 -5.62
N PRO A 43 2.45 -1.06 -6.33
CA PRO A 43 3.82 -0.57 -6.26
C PRO A 43 3.92 0.84 -6.83
N LEU A 44 4.69 1.72 -6.18
CA LEU A 44 5.08 3.00 -6.78
C LEU A 44 6.18 2.82 -7.83
N MET A 45 6.96 1.74 -7.72
CA MET A 45 8.04 1.40 -8.64
C MET A 45 8.04 -0.09 -8.96
N HIS A 46 8.25 -0.40 -10.24
CA HIS A 46 8.51 -1.74 -10.72
C HIS A 46 10.01 -2.06 -10.62
N ALA A 47 10.33 -3.19 -10.00
CA ALA A 47 11.66 -3.77 -10.08
C ALA A 47 11.86 -4.37 -11.48
N THR A 48 12.79 -3.81 -12.26
CA THR A 48 13.13 -4.30 -13.60
C THR A 48 14.58 -4.80 -13.64
N PRO A 49 14.98 -5.58 -14.67
CA PRO A 49 16.38 -6.00 -14.81
C PRO A 49 17.39 -4.84 -14.89
N THR A 50 16.92 -3.64 -15.29
CA THR A 50 17.72 -2.42 -15.40
C THR A 50 17.63 -1.50 -14.18
N GLY A 51 17.01 -1.96 -13.09
CA GLY A 51 16.76 -1.19 -11.87
C GLY A 51 15.29 -0.81 -11.67
N MET A 52 15.04 0.10 -10.74
CA MET A 52 13.68 0.55 -10.40
C MET A 52 13.14 1.52 -11.44
N ARG A 53 11.91 1.30 -11.91
CA ARG A 53 11.19 2.23 -12.79
C ARG A 53 9.87 2.68 -12.17
N PRO A 54 9.47 3.95 -12.28
CA PRO A 54 8.18 4.42 -11.78
C PRO A 54 7.02 3.63 -12.37
N ASN A 55 6.04 3.29 -11.54
CA ASN A 55 4.78 2.72 -11.96
C ASN A 55 3.80 3.85 -12.31
N GLY A 56 3.63 4.11 -13.61
CA GLY A 56 2.68 5.11 -14.12
C GLY A 56 1.22 4.80 -13.80
N ASP A 57 0.90 3.53 -13.50
CA ASP A 57 -0.45 3.04 -13.24
C ASP A 57 -0.81 3.03 -11.75
N SER A 58 0.10 3.43 -10.85
CA SER A 58 -0.10 3.38 -9.39
C SER A 58 -1.38 4.08 -8.95
N LEU A 59 -1.58 5.34 -9.37
CA LEU A 59 -2.79 6.09 -9.02
C LEU A 59 -4.05 5.45 -9.62
N ALA A 60 -4.00 5.01 -10.87
CA ALA A 60 -5.12 4.35 -11.53
C ALA A 60 -5.51 3.06 -10.78
N GLY A 61 -4.53 2.25 -10.40
CA GLY A 61 -4.73 1.04 -9.60
C GLY A 61 -5.41 1.33 -8.26
N VAL A 62 -4.96 2.36 -7.54
CA VAL A 62 -5.58 2.76 -6.26
C VAL A 62 -7.04 3.17 -6.49
N THR A 63 -7.32 4.00 -7.50
CA THR A 63 -8.69 4.49 -7.77
C THR A 63 -9.64 3.41 -8.30
N ALA A 64 -9.11 2.37 -8.96
CA ALA A 64 -9.90 1.23 -9.42
C ALA A 64 -10.21 0.25 -8.29
N THR A 65 -9.32 0.15 -7.30
CA THR A 65 -9.43 -0.81 -6.19
C THR A 65 -10.24 -0.22 -5.03
N PHE A 66 -10.07 1.06 -4.73
CA PHE A 66 -10.60 1.69 -3.53
C PHE A 66 -11.58 2.82 -3.86
N GLY A 67 -12.70 2.85 -3.11
CA GLY A 67 -13.60 4.01 -3.10
C GLY A 67 -12.91 5.25 -2.50
N LYS A 68 -13.44 6.44 -2.79
CA LYS A 68 -12.86 7.71 -2.32
C LYS A 68 -12.86 7.87 -0.80
N ASP A 69 -13.76 7.17 -0.12
CA ASP A 69 -13.91 7.17 1.34
C ASP A 69 -13.19 5.98 2.02
N ALA A 70 -12.39 5.22 1.26
CA ALA A 70 -11.64 4.10 1.79
C ALA A 70 -10.65 4.56 2.86
N LYS A 71 -10.65 3.86 3.99
CA LYS A 71 -9.70 4.04 5.07
C LYS A 71 -8.43 3.25 4.74
N ILE A 72 -7.35 3.94 4.38
CA ILE A 72 -6.11 3.31 3.94
C ILE A 72 -4.96 3.74 4.85
N VAL A 73 -4.15 2.77 5.29
CA VAL A 73 -2.81 3.00 5.82
C VAL A 73 -1.81 2.59 4.75
N VAL A 74 -0.86 3.47 4.45
CA VAL A 74 0.15 3.24 3.40
C VAL A 74 1.48 2.87 4.05
N GLY A 75 2.09 1.78 3.57
CA GLY A 75 3.35 1.20 4.07
C GLY A 75 4.38 0.99 2.97
#